data_AF-A0A8H7RA34-F1
#
_entry.id   AF-A0A8H7RA34-F1
#
_cell.length_a   1.000
_cell.length_b   1.000
_cell.length_c   1.000
_cell.angle_alpha   90.00
_cell.angle_beta   90.00
_cell.angle_gamma   90.00
#
_symmetry.space_group_name_H-M   'P 1'
#
loop_
_entity.id
_entity.type
_entity.pdbx_description
1 polymer ?
#
loop_
_entity_poly.entity_id
_entity_poly.type
_entity_poly.pdbx_seq_one_letter_code
_entity_poly.pdbx_strand_id
1 'polypeptide(L)'
;MRLRIRHAKGLLTISDVTLEQSVLELKKCISKSIGLASNQDVEISGGYPPKPISDNTISLKDAGLRDGDTLNIKILDTVVAPVHKENSTTVKEGIVETPTGFLTLRVMDDDNSCLFRSIVVVEGIKSDPITYSDATLGQPRDKYMDWIQKPNAWGGAIELAILSSHFGIEIDSIDVQTGRVDKFGEGKYDERVLIVYSGIHYDALALAPTSDSPMDFDQTRFSVTDEYILKSSSELVNGLRKSHRFTDIANFTLKCEQCNTGLKGEKDAQDHAAVSIQLLLIDNLNNILTDLA
;
A
#
# COMPACT_ATOMS: atom_id res chain seq x y z
N MET A 1 -23.42 3.39 28.95
CA MET A 1 -22.71 4.06 27.83
C MET A 1 -22.92 3.22 26.58
N ARG A 2 -22.99 3.87 25.42
CA ARG A 2 -23.17 3.24 24.12
C ARG A 2 -21.82 3.12 23.42
N LEU A 3 -21.37 1.90 23.18
CA LEU A 3 -20.14 1.62 22.44
C LEU A 3 -20.49 0.95 21.12
N ARG A 4 -19.92 1.45 20.03
CA ARG A 4 -20.03 0.85 18.69
C ARG A 4 -18.90 -0.15 18.54
N ILE A 5 -19.25 -1.40 18.32
CA ILE A 5 -18.33 -2.52 18.26
C ILE A 5 -18.24 -2.96 16.81
N ARG A 6 -17.06 -2.79 16.20
CA ARG A 6 -16.72 -3.25 14.86
C ARG A 6 -16.02 -4.60 14.95
N HIS A 7 -16.57 -5.62 14.31
CA HIS A 7 -15.98 -6.96 14.28
C HIS A 7 -16.17 -7.60 12.90
N ALA A 8 -15.50 -8.73 12.66
CA ALA A 8 -15.49 -9.41 11.35
C ALA A 8 -16.87 -9.76 10.75
N LYS A 9 -17.92 -9.86 11.57
CA LYS A 9 -19.28 -10.20 11.10
C LYS A 9 -20.21 -8.99 10.98
N GLY A 10 -19.69 -7.77 11.20
CA GLY A 10 -20.45 -6.54 11.09
C GLY A 10 -20.27 -5.57 12.26
N LEU A 11 -21.25 -4.70 12.44
CA LEU A 11 -21.24 -3.66 13.46
C LEU A 11 -22.38 -3.91 14.45
N LEU A 12 -22.07 -3.94 15.73
CA LEU A 12 -23.06 -4.03 16.81
C LEU A 12 -22.90 -2.85 17.77
N THR A 13 -23.94 -2.55 18.53
CA THR A 13 -23.88 -1.51 19.57
C THR A 13 -24.21 -2.14 20.92
N ILE A 14 -23.35 -1.91 21.91
CA ILE A 14 -23.60 -2.31 23.30
C ILE A 14 -23.97 -1.06 24.08
N SER A 15 -25.13 -1.06 24.74
CA SER A 15 -25.67 0.13 25.42
C SER A 15 -25.63 0.06 26.96
N ASP A 16 -25.35 -1.12 27.51
CA ASP A 16 -25.45 -1.43 28.94
C ASP A 16 -24.07 -1.58 29.62
N VAL A 17 -23.13 -0.70 29.25
CA VAL A 17 -21.76 -0.70 29.80
C VAL A 17 -21.53 0.55 30.65
N THR A 18 -20.87 0.46 31.80
CA THR A 18 -20.56 1.64 32.65
C THR A 18 -19.06 1.94 32.65
N LEU A 19 -18.68 3.19 32.94
CA LEU A 19 -17.27 3.63 32.87
C LEU A 19 -16.39 2.97 33.94
N GLU A 20 -17.02 2.47 34.99
CA GLU A 20 -16.43 1.81 36.16
C GLU A 20 -16.21 0.31 35.93
N GLN A 21 -16.82 -0.28 34.89
CA GLN A 21 -16.57 -1.67 34.53
C GLN A 21 -15.13 -1.85 34.05
N SER A 22 -14.60 -3.05 34.25
CA SER A 22 -13.28 -3.43 33.78
C SER A 22 -13.29 -3.74 32.28
N VAL A 23 -12.13 -3.61 31.64
CA VAL A 23 -11.91 -4.07 30.26
C VAL A 23 -12.24 -5.56 30.11
N LEU A 24 -11.96 -6.39 31.12
CA LEU A 24 -12.31 -7.82 31.12
C LEU A 24 -13.83 -8.06 31.04
N GLU A 25 -14.63 -7.28 31.77
CA GLU A 25 -16.09 -7.38 31.74
C GLU A 25 -16.65 -6.95 30.40
N LEU A 26 -16.07 -5.90 29.80
CA LEU A 26 -16.40 -5.47 28.45
C LEU A 26 -16.07 -6.56 27.42
N LYS A 27 -14.90 -7.20 27.50
CA LYS A 27 -14.53 -8.35 26.64
C LYS A 27 -15.56 -9.47 26.73
N LYS A 28 -15.94 -9.88 27.95
CA LYS A 28 -16.97 -10.92 28.17
C LYS A 28 -18.33 -10.52 27.58
N CYS A 29 -18.73 -9.26 27.73
CA CYS A 29 -19.96 -8.74 27.15
C CYS A 29 -19.94 -8.83 25.62
N ILE A 30 -18.85 -8.36 25.00
CA ILE A 30 -18.64 -8.43 23.55
C ILE A 30 -18.63 -9.87 23.05
N SER A 31 -17.89 -10.78 23.70
CA SER A 31 -17.84 -12.20 23.32
C SER A 31 -19.22 -12.85 23.35
N LYS A 32 -20.04 -12.53 24.35
CA LYS A 32 -21.43 -13.00 24.44
C LYS A 32 -22.30 -12.41 23.34
N SER A 33 -22.19 -11.10 23.06
CA SER A 33 -22.98 -10.41 22.04
C SER A 33 -22.64 -10.83 20.61
N ILE A 34 -21.38 -11.20 20.34
CA ILE A 34 -20.93 -11.70 19.02
C ILE A 34 -21.22 -13.21 18.85
N GLY A 35 -21.51 -13.92 19.95
CA GLY A 35 -21.73 -15.37 19.94
C GLY A 35 -20.43 -16.15 19.70
N LEU A 36 -19.35 -15.76 20.38
CA LEU A 36 -18.05 -16.43 20.27
C LEU A 36 -18.07 -17.80 20.96
N ALA A 37 -17.34 -18.75 20.38
CA ALA A 37 -17.17 -20.07 20.96
C ALA A 37 -16.30 -20.00 22.23
N SER A 38 -16.41 -20.99 23.12
CA SER A 38 -15.71 -20.99 24.42
C SER A 38 -14.18 -21.02 24.32
N ASN A 39 -13.65 -21.31 23.13
CA ASN A 39 -12.23 -21.30 22.80
C ASN A 39 -11.78 -20.00 22.11
N GLN A 40 -12.60 -18.95 22.10
CA GLN A 40 -12.27 -17.68 21.45
C GLN A 40 -12.27 -16.54 22.47
N ASP A 41 -11.28 -15.65 22.36
CA ASP A 41 -11.16 -14.40 23.11
C ASP A 41 -11.23 -13.20 22.17
N VAL A 42 -11.25 -11.99 22.73
CA VAL A 42 -11.30 -10.75 21.96
C VAL A 42 -10.20 -9.79 22.39
N GLU A 43 -9.53 -9.21 21.41
CA GLU A 43 -8.69 -8.03 21.56
C GLU A 43 -9.50 -6.78 21.18
N ILE A 44 -9.41 -5.75 22.00
CA ILE A 44 -10.16 -4.50 21.85
C ILE A 44 -9.17 -3.39 21.53
N SER A 45 -9.41 -2.66 20.43
CA SER A 45 -8.67 -1.45 20.08
C SER A 45 -9.61 -0.25 20.06
N GLY A 46 -9.20 0.87 20.68
CA GLY A 46 -10.00 2.09 20.82
C GLY A 46 -9.19 3.36 20.64
N GLY A 47 -9.87 4.51 20.52
CA GLY A 47 -9.27 5.81 20.29
C GLY A 47 -9.00 6.15 18.81
N TYR A 48 -8.44 7.34 18.57
CA TYR A 48 -7.98 7.76 17.24
C TYR A 48 -6.54 8.28 17.32
N PRO A 49 -5.56 7.62 16.64
CA PRO A 49 -5.71 6.35 15.92
C PRO A 49 -6.03 5.17 16.87
N PRO A 50 -6.69 4.10 16.39
CA PRO A 50 -7.05 2.97 17.25
C PRO A 50 -5.81 2.27 17.83
N LYS A 51 -5.74 2.16 19.16
CA LYS A 51 -4.66 1.47 19.86
C LYS A 51 -5.21 0.27 20.65
N PRO A 52 -4.49 -0.87 20.69
CA PRO A 52 -4.88 -2.01 21.51
C PRO A 52 -4.95 -1.65 23.00
N ILE A 53 -5.98 -2.13 23.68
CA ILE A 53 -6.14 -2.02 25.13
C ILE A 53 -5.73 -3.36 25.74
N SER A 54 -4.48 -3.43 26.22
CA SER A 54 -3.86 -4.68 26.68
C SER A 54 -4.16 -5.03 28.14
N ASP A 55 -4.40 -4.03 28.99
CA ASP A 55 -4.69 -4.26 30.41
C ASP A 55 -6.17 -4.57 30.61
N ASN A 56 -6.47 -5.80 31.04
CA ASN A 56 -7.83 -6.27 31.25
C ASN A 56 -8.42 -5.80 32.61
N THR A 57 -7.59 -5.29 33.52
CA THR A 57 -7.98 -5.00 34.91
C THR A 57 -8.40 -3.55 35.13
N ILE A 58 -7.95 -2.64 34.26
CA ILE A 58 -8.30 -1.22 34.35
C ILE A 58 -9.77 -0.98 34.01
N SER A 59 -10.31 0.12 34.54
CA SER A 59 -11.66 0.57 34.21
C SER A 59 -11.72 1.07 32.77
N LEU A 60 -12.91 1.09 32.17
CA LEU A 60 -13.09 1.65 30.81
C LEU A 60 -12.72 3.13 30.75
N LYS A 61 -12.93 3.88 31.83
CA LYS A 61 -12.50 5.27 31.96
C LYS A 61 -10.98 5.39 31.89
N ASP A 62 -10.26 4.55 32.62
CA ASP A 62 -8.78 4.57 32.66
C ASP A 62 -8.17 4.04 31.37
N ALA A 63 -8.90 3.18 30.65
CA ALA A 63 -8.59 2.78 29.28
C ALA A 63 -8.83 3.89 28.25
N GLY A 64 -9.36 5.05 28.68
CA GLY A 64 -9.59 6.22 27.83
C GLY A 64 -10.87 6.16 26.99
N LEU A 65 -11.77 5.22 27.26
CA LEU A 65 -13.02 5.05 26.50
C LEU A 65 -14.11 6.03 26.93
N ARG A 66 -14.92 6.46 25.97
CA ARG A 66 -16.01 7.43 26.13
C ARG A 66 -17.32 6.92 25.53
N ASP A 67 -18.42 7.51 25.97
CA ASP A 67 -19.74 7.27 25.38
C ASP A 67 -19.74 7.64 23.88
N GLY A 68 -20.19 6.73 23.02
CA GLY A 68 -20.22 6.89 21.57
C GLY A 68 -18.96 6.39 20.84
N ASP A 69 -17.92 5.96 21.56
CA ASP A 69 -16.69 5.46 20.96
C ASP A 69 -16.92 4.24 20.07
N THR A 70 -16.07 4.13 19.06
CA THR A 70 -16.02 2.96 18.19
C THR A 70 -14.80 2.12 18.54
N LEU A 71 -15.04 0.85 18.85
CA LEU A 71 -14.03 -0.12 19.21
C LEU A 71 -13.89 -1.14 18.07
N ASN A 72 -12.66 -1.43 17.70
CA ASN A 72 -12.34 -2.50 16.76
C ASN A 72 -12.04 -3.78 17.54
N ILE A 73 -12.70 -4.86 17.17
CA ILE A 73 -12.59 -6.16 17.82
C ILE A 73 -11.91 -7.15 16.90
N LYS A 74 -10.84 -7.74 17.40
CA LYS A 74 -10.15 -8.87 16.79
C LYS A 74 -10.44 -10.11 17.62
N ILE A 75 -10.93 -11.17 16.97
CA ILE A 75 -11.22 -12.45 17.62
C ILE A 75 -9.91 -13.24 17.65
N LEU A 76 -9.54 -13.77 18.81
CA LEU A 76 -8.35 -14.59 19.03
C LEU A 76 -8.79 -16.02 19.35
N ASP A 77 -8.27 -17.01 18.65
CA ASP A 77 -8.47 -18.41 19.06
C ASP A 77 -7.49 -18.74 20.20
N THR A 78 -8.01 -19.20 21.34
CA THR A 78 -7.18 -19.70 22.43
C THR A 78 -6.62 -21.07 22.05
N VAL A 79 -5.31 -21.10 21.83
CA VAL A 79 -4.56 -22.23 21.27
C VAL A 79 -4.69 -23.47 22.18
N VAL A 80 -5.21 -24.57 21.64
CA VAL A 80 -4.82 -25.91 22.09
C VAL A 80 -3.72 -26.38 21.12
N ALA A 81 -2.60 -26.81 21.68
CA ALA A 81 -1.32 -27.14 21.02
C ALA A 81 -1.43 -28.19 19.87
N PRO A 82 -0.40 -28.33 19.02
CA PRO A 82 -0.54 -28.46 17.57
C PRO A 82 -0.77 -29.89 17.10
N VAL A 83 -1.64 -30.06 16.11
CA VAL A 83 -1.56 -31.19 15.20
C VAL A 83 -1.19 -30.61 13.84
N HIS A 84 0.03 -30.95 13.39
CA HIS A 84 0.44 -30.78 12.00
C HIS A 84 -0.66 -31.33 11.10
N LYS A 85 -1.35 -30.41 10.40
CA LYS A 85 -2.08 -30.73 9.19
C LYS A 85 -1.61 -29.77 8.14
N GLU A 86 -0.84 -30.31 7.21
CA GLU A 86 -0.83 -29.85 5.83
C GLU A 86 -2.28 -29.82 5.35
N ASN A 87 -2.96 -28.70 5.56
CA ASN A 87 -4.23 -28.42 4.93
C ASN A 87 -3.95 -27.37 3.86
N SER A 88 -4.06 -27.83 2.62
CA SER A 88 -4.32 -27.02 1.45
C SER A 88 -5.59 -26.19 1.69
N THR A 89 -5.47 -25.07 2.40
CA THR A 89 -6.41 -23.96 2.28
C THR A 89 -6.11 -23.34 0.94
N THR A 90 -7.13 -23.23 0.08
CA THR A 90 -7.06 -22.43 -1.14
C THR A 90 -6.77 -20.98 -0.74
N VAL A 91 -5.49 -20.63 -0.63
CA VAL A 91 -5.03 -19.26 -0.38
C VAL A 91 -5.46 -18.45 -1.58
N LYS A 92 -6.43 -17.56 -1.38
CA LYS A 92 -6.85 -16.58 -2.39
C LYS A 92 -5.61 -15.77 -2.77
N GLU A 93 -5.32 -15.73 -4.07
CA GLU A 93 -4.15 -15.02 -4.60
C GLU A 93 -4.11 -13.57 -4.06
N GLY A 94 -2.95 -13.12 -3.60
CA GLY A 94 -2.78 -11.79 -3.02
C GLY A 94 -3.21 -11.67 -1.55
N ILE A 95 -3.39 -12.77 -0.82
CA ILE A 95 -3.68 -12.78 0.62
C ILE A 95 -2.71 -13.71 1.36
N VAL A 96 -2.14 -13.23 2.47
CA VAL A 96 -1.30 -14.02 3.38
C VAL A 96 -1.79 -13.85 4.81
N GLU A 97 -1.96 -14.96 5.52
CA GLU A 97 -2.30 -14.95 6.96
C GLU A 97 -1.09 -14.50 7.78
N THR A 98 -1.34 -13.65 8.78
CA THR A 98 -0.34 -13.09 9.68
C THR A 98 -0.78 -13.32 11.13
N PRO A 99 0.09 -13.12 12.13
CA PRO A 99 -0.30 -13.22 13.54
C PRO A 99 -1.43 -12.25 13.96
N THR A 100 -1.70 -11.22 13.15
CA THR A 100 -2.62 -10.14 13.50
C THR A 100 -3.79 -9.95 12.55
N GLY A 101 -3.88 -10.73 11.48
CA GLY A 101 -4.91 -10.62 10.44
C GLY A 101 -4.41 -11.14 9.11
N PHE A 102 -4.97 -10.63 8.02
CA PHE A 102 -4.68 -11.06 6.66
C PHE A 102 -4.04 -9.91 5.89
N LEU A 103 -2.76 -10.04 5.57
CA LEU A 103 -2.10 -9.10 4.67
C LEU A 103 -2.67 -9.32 3.27
N THR A 104 -3.24 -8.26 2.70
CA THR A 104 -4.05 -8.31 1.48
C THR A 104 -3.52 -7.30 0.48
N LEU A 105 -3.39 -7.73 -0.77
CA LEU A 105 -3.17 -6.86 -1.92
C LEU A 105 -4.47 -6.09 -2.22
N ARG A 106 -4.41 -4.76 -2.13
CA ARG A 106 -5.48 -3.87 -2.56
C ARG A 106 -5.12 -3.31 -3.93
N VAL A 107 -5.81 -3.83 -4.94
CA VAL A 107 -5.65 -3.38 -6.33
C VAL A 107 -6.13 -1.95 -6.45
N MET A 108 -5.29 -1.07 -6.98
CA MET A 108 -5.65 0.32 -7.25
C MET A 108 -6.16 0.46 -8.69
N ASP A 109 -7.04 1.42 -8.92
CA ASP A 109 -7.51 1.70 -10.27
C ASP A 109 -6.34 2.23 -11.12
N ASP A 110 -6.24 1.78 -12.38
CA ASP A 110 -5.21 2.20 -13.33
C ASP A 110 -5.53 3.56 -13.98
N ASP A 111 -6.14 4.46 -13.22
CA ASP A 111 -6.61 5.76 -13.69
C ASP A 111 -5.53 6.85 -13.60
N ASN A 112 -4.26 6.44 -13.41
CA ASN A 112 -3.11 7.31 -13.14
C ASN A 112 -3.36 8.27 -11.97
N SER A 113 -4.19 7.86 -11.00
CA SER A 113 -4.65 8.55 -9.79
C SER A 113 -3.83 9.79 -9.35
N CYS A 114 -4.13 10.88 -10.05
CA CYS A 114 -4.66 12.17 -9.62
C CYS A 114 -3.77 13.29 -9.01
N LEU A 115 -4.25 14.50 -9.34
CA LEU A 115 -3.80 15.87 -9.06
C LEU A 115 -3.19 16.16 -7.67
N PHE A 116 -3.62 15.46 -6.61
CA PHE A 116 -3.07 15.69 -5.27
C PHE A 116 -1.63 15.19 -5.14
N ARG A 117 -1.28 14.11 -5.87
CA ARG A 117 0.08 13.59 -5.94
C ARG A 117 1.00 14.57 -6.66
N SER A 118 0.55 15.15 -7.77
CA SER A 118 1.39 16.04 -8.58
C SER A 118 1.67 17.38 -7.89
N ILE A 119 0.72 17.94 -7.14
CA ILE A 119 0.94 19.16 -6.35
C ILE A 119 2.04 18.94 -5.30
N VAL A 120 1.91 17.89 -4.49
CA VAL A 120 2.89 17.56 -3.44
C VAL A 120 4.28 17.32 -4.04
N VAL A 121 4.35 16.63 -5.17
CA VAL A 121 5.61 16.36 -5.87
C VAL A 121 6.25 17.65 -6.38
N VAL A 122 5.47 18.53 -7.02
CA VAL A 122 5.97 19.82 -7.52
C VAL A 122 6.46 20.70 -6.37
N GLU A 123 5.74 20.75 -5.25
CA GLU A 123 6.17 21.48 -4.06
C GLU A 123 7.47 20.90 -3.48
N GLY A 124 7.58 19.57 -3.41
CA GLY A 124 8.79 18.87 -2.98
C GLY A 124 10.00 19.23 -3.82
N ILE A 125 9.87 19.16 -5.16
CA ILE A 125 10.91 19.55 -6.11
C ILE A 125 11.34 21.02 -5.92
N LYS A 126 10.38 21.93 -5.73
CA LYS A 126 10.65 23.36 -5.51
C LYS A 126 11.37 23.62 -4.19
N SER A 127 11.05 22.84 -3.15
CA SER A 127 11.61 23.02 -1.80
C SER A 127 13.06 22.54 -1.66
N ASP A 128 13.49 21.58 -2.49
CA ASP A 128 14.86 21.05 -2.50
C ASP A 128 15.45 20.99 -3.92
N PRO A 129 15.81 22.15 -4.50
CA PRO A 129 16.35 22.21 -5.85
C PRO A 129 17.76 21.61 -5.98
N ILE A 130 18.44 21.32 -4.87
CA ILE A 130 19.78 20.72 -4.91
C ILE A 130 19.63 19.22 -5.15
N THR A 131 18.79 18.55 -4.35
CA THR A 131 18.51 17.12 -4.52
C THR A 131 17.78 16.88 -5.84
N TYR A 132 16.76 17.68 -6.16
CA TYR A 132 15.96 17.54 -7.38
C TYR A 132 16.51 18.43 -8.51
N SER A 133 17.77 18.20 -8.86
CA SER A 133 18.44 18.81 -10.01
C SER A 133 17.96 18.24 -11.36
N ASP A 134 18.23 18.93 -12.46
CA ASP A 134 17.94 18.43 -13.82
C ASP A 134 18.55 17.05 -14.07
N ALA A 135 19.72 16.78 -13.51
CA ALA A 135 20.38 15.48 -13.60
C ALA A 135 19.62 14.40 -12.84
N THR A 136 19.15 14.69 -11.62
CA THR A 136 18.34 13.76 -10.82
C THR A 136 17.00 13.47 -11.49
N LEU A 137 16.38 14.49 -12.08
CA LEU A 137 15.08 14.40 -12.74
C LEU A 137 15.14 13.81 -14.16
N GLY A 138 16.34 13.68 -14.74
CA GLY A 138 16.56 13.18 -16.10
C GLY A 138 16.11 14.14 -17.21
N GLN A 139 15.65 15.34 -16.86
CA GLN A 139 15.21 16.40 -17.77
C GLN A 139 15.19 17.75 -17.03
N PRO A 140 15.09 18.90 -17.74
CA PRO A 140 15.00 20.19 -17.10
C PRO A 140 13.87 20.26 -16.06
N ARG A 141 14.15 20.76 -14.86
CA ARG A 141 13.22 20.76 -13.73
C ARG A 141 11.85 21.32 -14.05
N ASP A 142 11.78 22.44 -14.74
CA ASP A 142 10.51 23.07 -15.14
C ASP A 142 9.69 22.14 -16.05
N LYS A 143 10.36 21.43 -16.97
CA LYS A 143 9.72 20.43 -17.84
C LYS A 143 9.25 19.22 -17.07
N TYR A 144 9.99 18.78 -16.05
CA TYR A 144 9.58 17.69 -15.18
C TYR A 144 8.32 18.06 -14.38
N MET A 145 8.32 19.26 -13.77
CA MET A 145 7.18 19.76 -13.00
C MET A 145 5.94 19.92 -13.88
N ASP A 146 6.08 20.39 -15.12
CA ASP A 146 4.97 20.46 -16.08
C ASP A 146 4.47 19.06 -16.48
N TRP A 147 5.39 18.12 -16.68
CA TRP A 147 5.07 16.76 -17.09
C TRP A 147 4.33 15.98 -16.00
N ILE A 148 4.82 15.99 -14.76
CA ILE A 148 4.25 15.18 -13.66
C ILE A 148 2.84 15.61 -13.25
N GLN A 149 2.42 16.81 -13.66
CA GLN A 149 1.04 17.30 -13.49
C GLN A 149 0.06 16.76 -14.54
N LYS A 150 0.54 16.10 -15.61
CA LYS A 150 -0.34 15.55 -16.63
C LYS A 150 -1.10 14.32 -16.10
N PRO A 151 -2.38 14.13 -16.46
CA PRO A 151 -3.18 13.00 -16.00
C PRO A 151 -2.65 11.63 -16.38
N ASN A 152 -1.73 11.54 -17.34
CA ASN A 152 -1.12 10.29 -17.80
C ASN A 152 0.36 10.16 -17.42
N ALA A 153 0.86 11.03 -16.55
CA ALA A 153 2.22 10.95 -16.07
C ALA A 153 2.35 9.91 -14.95
N TRP A 154 3.29 8.99 -15.12
CA TRP A 154 3.56 7.93 -14.17
C TRP A 154 4.76 8.36 -13.36
N GLY A 155 4.61 8.49 -12.04
CA GLY A 155 5.79 8.70 -11.21
C GLY A 155 6.38 7.39 -10.72
N GLY A 156 7.59 7.46 -10.20
CA GLY A 156 8.33 6.31 -9.69
C GLY A 156 9.12 6.68 -8.44
N ALA A 157 10.39 6.28 -8.40
CA ALA A 157 11.26 6.43 -7.23
C ALA A 157 11.40 7.89 -6.73
N ILE A 158 11.43 8.87 -7.64
CA ILE A 158 11.53 10.29 -7.29
C ILE A 158 10.29 10.74 -6.52
N GLU A 159 9.10 10.42 -7.04
CA GLU A 159 7.83 10.75 -6.40
C GLU A 159 7.69 10.04 -5.06
N LEU A 160 8.07 8.76 -4.97
CA LEU A 160 8.03 8.01 -3.71
C LEU A 160 8.95 8.62 -2.63
N ALA A 161 10.15 9.07 -3.02
CA ALA A 161 11.05 9.77 -2.10
C ALA A 161 10.45 11.08 -1.58
N ILE A 162 9.80 11.86 -2.46
CA ILE A 162 9.13 13.12 -2.08
C ILE A 162 7.94 12.84 -1.17
N LEU A 163 7.10 11.86 -1.50
CA LEU A 163 5.92 11.50 -0.71
C LEU A 163 6.32 10.98 0.68
N SER A 164 7.36 10.15 0.76
CA SER A 164 7.94 9.70 2.03
C SER A 164 8.35 10.89 2.90
N SER A 165 9.06 11.86 2.32
CA SER A 165 9.48 13.07 3.05
C SER A 165 8.30 13.95 3.46
N HIS A 166 7.29 14.11 2.60
CA HIS A 166 6.14 14.96 2.84
C HIS A 166 5.23 14.41 3.95
N PHE A 167 4.97 13.11 3.94
CA PHE A 167 4.11 12.47 4.93
C PHE A 167 4.85 12.03 6.20
N GLY A 168 6.17 12.09 6.21
CA GLY A 168 7.00 11.66 7.35
C GLY A 168 6.87 10.17 7.62
N ILE A 169 6.92 9.35 6.57
CA ILE A 169 6.70 7.90 6.64
C ILE A 169 7.65 7.15 5.71
N GLU A 170 8.16 5.99 6.15
CA GLU A 170 8.91 5.09 5.29
C GLU A 170 7.95 4.47 4.25
N ILE A 171 8.35 4.43 2.98
CA ILE A 171 7.59 3.74 1.93
C ILE A 171 8.43 2.56 1.46
N ASP A 172 7.93 1.35 1.70
CA ASP A 172 8.54 0.11 1.26
C ASP A 172 7.88 -0.35 -0.04
N SER A 173 8.59 -0.16 -1.16
CA SER A 173 8.17 -0.61 -2.48
C SER A 173 8.75 -1.98 -2.80
N ILE A 174 7.90 -2.99 -2.98
CA ILE A 174 8.32 -4.36 -3.23
C ILE A 174 8.09 -4.71 -4.69
N ASP A 175 9.18 -4.92 -5.44
CA ASP A 175 9.12 -5.35 -6.83
C ASP A 175 8.69 -6.82 -6.91
N VAL A 176 7.59 -7.10 -7.61
CA VAL A 176 7.09 -8.47 -7.79
C VAL A 176 8.06 -9.34 -8.56
N GLN A 177 8.74 -8.79 -9.56
CA GLN A 177 9.63 -9.57 -10.43
C GLN A 177 10.82 -10.13 -9.63
N THR A 178 11.50 -9.26 -8.87
CA THR A 178 12.73 -9.65 -8.17
C THR A 178 12.52 -10.01 -6.70
N GLY A 179 11.46 -9.49 -6.07
CA GLY A 179 11.26 -9.52 -4.62
C GLY A 179 12.13 -8.49 -3.87
N ARG A 180 12.83 -7.60 -4.58
CA ARG A 180 13.62 -6.51 -3.97
C ARG A 180 12.68 -5.53 -3.28
N VAL A 181 13.11 -5.04 -2.12
CA VAL A 181 12.42 -3.98 -1.37
C VAL A 181 13.23 -2.70 -1.50
N ASP A 182 12.64 -1.69 -2.15
CA ASP A 182 13.20 -0.34 -2.25
C ASP A 182 12.56 0.53 -1.15
N LYS A 183 13.38 0.94 -0.17
CA LYS A 183 12.94 1.65 1.05
C LYS A 183 13.17 3.16 0.92
N PHE A 184 12.10 3.93 0.82
CA PHE A 184 12.16 5.39 0.77
C PHE A 184 11.97 5.97 2.16
N GLY A 185 12.92 6.79 2.61
CA GLY A 185 12.91 7.34 3.98
C GLY A 185 13.49 6.40 5.04
N GLU A 186 14.26 5.38 4.63
CA GLU A 186 14.86 4.40 5.52
C GLU A 186 15.62 5.06 6.69
N GLY A 187 15.30 4.62 7.91
CA GLY A 187 15.95 5.09 9.14
C GLY A 187 15.57 6.52 9.56
N LYS A 188 14.65 7.18 8.86
CA LYS A 188 14.17 8.53 9.19
C LYS A 188 12.86 8.55 9.97
N TYR A 189 12.08 7.47 9.92
CA TYR A 189 10.71 7.42 10.43
C TYR A 189 10.45 6.12 11.20
N ASP A 190 9.51 6.17 12.14
CA ASP A 190 9.15 5.02 12.99
C ASP A 190 8.01 4.17 12.40
N GLU A 191 7.34 4.67 11.36
CA GLU A 191 6.26 3.97 10.67
C GLU A 191 6.58 3.79 9.18
N ARG A 192 6.01 2.74 8.59
CA ARG A 192 6.06 2.44 7.16
C ARG A 192 4.69 2.16 6.57
N VAL A 193 4.59 2.40 5.26
CA VAL A 193 3.54 1.86 4.37
C VAL A 193 4.18 0.91 3.37
N LEU A 194 3.39 -0.01 2.83
CA LEU A 194 3.84 -1.03 1.89
C LEU A 194 3.10 -0.90 0.56
N ILE A 195 3.87 -0.84 -0.53
CA ILE A 195 3.35 -0.88 -1.88
C ILE A 195 4.02 -1.99 -2.68
N VAL A 196 3.30 -2.54 -3.64
CA VAL A 196 3.77 -3.61 -4.52
C VAL A 196 3.87 -3.07 -5.93
N TYR A 197 5.04 -3.22 -6.54
CA TYR A 197 5.30 -2.77 -7.90
C TYR A 197 5.31 -3.97 -8.85
N SER A 198 4.41 -3.95 -9.83
CA SER A 198 4.31 -5.01 -10.83
C SER A 198 5.26 -4.83 -12.02
N GLY A 199 6.08 -3.77 -12.04
CA GLY A 199 6.80 -3.28 -13.22
C GLY A 199 6.05 -2.16 -13.94
N ILE A 200 4.73 -2.11 -13.89
CA ILE A 200 3.98 -1.04 -14.57
C ILE A 200 2.91 -0.41 -13.68
N HIS A 201 2.65 -0.97 -12.50
CA HIS A 201 1.60 -0.45 -11.63
C HIS A 201 2.00 -0.62 -10.16
N TYR A 202 1.44 0.23 -9.31
CA TYR A 202 1.62 0.19 -7.86
C TYR A 202 0.29 -0.13 -7.17
N ASP A 203 0.28 -1.21 -6.42
CA ASP A 203 -0.83 -1.59 -5.54
C ASP A 203 -0.44 -1.40 -4.08
N ALA A 204 -1.42 -1.30 -3.17
CA ALA A 204 -1.16 -1.18 -1.75
C ALA A 204 -1.23 -2.52 -1.03
N LEU A 205 -0.41 -2.71 0.01
CA LEU A 205 -0.63 -3.79 0.97
C LEU A 205 -1.30 -3.22 2.22
N ALA A 206 -2.34 -3.94 2.65
CA ALA A 206 -3.10 -3.60 3.83
C ALA A 206 -3.29 -4.84 4.71
N LEU A 207 -3.25 -4.64 6.02
CA LEU A 207 -3.62 -5.67 6.98
C LEU A 207 -5.11 -5.57 7.28
N ALA A 208 -5.84 -6.60 6.89
CA ALA A 208 -7.27 -6.73 7.08
C ALA A 208 -7.59 -7.68 8.26
N PRO A 209 -8.66 -7.45 9.03
CA PRO A 209 -9.05 -8.37 10.11
C PRO A 209 -9.41 -9.78 9.62
N THR A 210 -9.99 -9.89 8.42
CA THR A 210 -10.31 -11.16 7.74
C THR A 210 -10.01 -11.06 6.24
N SER A 211 -9.89 -12.21 5.56
CA SER A 211 -9.63 -12.30 4.11
C SER A 211 -10.65 -11.58 3.20
N ASP A 212 -11.86 -11.32 3.71
CA ASP A 212 -12.96 -10.68 2.96
C ASP A 212 -13.38 -9.34 3.58
N SER A 213 -12.59 -8.78 4.51
CA SER A 213 -12.88 -7.45 5.06
C SER A 213 -12.79 -6.37 3.97
N PRO A 214 -13.72 -5.41 3.93
CA PRO A 214 -13.63 -4.28 3.02
C PRO A 214 -12.50 -3.33 3.46
N MET A 215 -12.06 -2.47 2.54
CA MET A 215 -10.90 -1.60 2.75
C MET A 215 -11.04 -0.60 3.91
N ASP A 216 -12.28 -0.29 4.33
CA ASP A 216 -12.56 0.60 5.46
C ASP A 216 -12.02 0.08 6.82
N PHE A 217 -11.65 -1.20 6.88
CA PHE A 217 -11.08 -1.85 8.07
C PHE A 217 -9.57 -2.07 7.96
N ASP A 218 -8.94 -1.59 6.89
CA ASP A 218 -7.53 -1.81 6.64
C ASP A 218 -6.65 -1.00 7.60
N GLN A 219 -5.65 -1.68 8.14
CA GLN A 219 -4.46 -1.01 8.65
C GLN A 219 -3.44 -0.92 7.52
N THR A 220 -3.00 0.29 7.21
CA THR A 220 -2.04 0.56 6.11
C THR A 220 -0.71 1.14 6.59
N ARG A 221 -0.63 1.56 7.86
CA ARG A 221 0.58 2.04 8.53
C ARG A 221 1.03 1.01 9.56
N PHE A 222 2.32 0.71 9.55
CA PHE A 222 2.94 -0.30 10.41
C PHE A 222 4.15 0.28 11.10
N SER A 223 4.52 -0.23 12.27
CA SER A 223 5.81 0.13 12.85
C SER A 223 6.93 -0.38 11.95
N VAL A 224 8.02 0.37 11.81
CA VAL A 224 9.21 -0.13 11.10
C VAL A 224 9.85 -1.35 11.78
N THR A 225 9.53 -1.57 13.06
CA THR A 225 9.97 -2.72 13.85
C THR A 225 9.11 -3.96 13.66
N ASP A 226 7.98 -3.87 12.96
CA ASP A 226 7.08 -5.01 12.74
C ASP A 226 7.65 -5.94 11.64
N GLU A 227 8.66 -6.73 11.96
CA GLU A 227 9.34 -7.62 11.00
C GLU A 227 8.39 -8.65 10.36
N TYR A 228 7.34 -9.06 11.09
CA TYR A 228 6.35 -10.01 10.58
C TYR A 228 5.62 -9.45 9.35
N ILE A 229 5.40 -8.13 9.30
CA ILE A 229 4.75 -7.48 8.17
C ILE A 229 5.59 -7.64 6.91
N LEU A 230 6.90 -7.34 6.98
CA LEU A 230 7.81 -7.54 5.84
C LEU A 230 7.93 -9.00 5.41
N LYS A 231 7.96 -9.93 6.37
CA LYS A 231 7.99 -11.36 6.07
C LYS A 231 6.73 -11.79 5.32
N SER A 232 5.55 -11.39 5.79
CA SER A 232 4.27 -11.68 5.13
C SER A 232 4.15 -10.99 3.78
N SER A 233 4.68 -9.77 3.61
CA SER A 233 4.75 -9.11 2.30
C SER A 233 5.62 -9.87 1.31
N SER A 234 6.78 -10.38 1.76
CA SER A 234 7.65 -11.21 0.93
C SER A 234 6.95 -12.50 0.49
N GLU A 235 6.23 -13.16 1.40
CA GLU A 235 5.43 -14.35 1.07
C GLU A 235 4.34 -14.05 0.04
N LEU A 236 3.61 -12.96 0.23
CA LEU A 236 2.55 -12.51 -0.67
C LEU A 236 3.11 -12.23 -2.06
N VAL A 237 4.19 -11.46 -2.14
CA VAL A 237 4.87 -11.12 -3.40
C VAL A 237 5.45 -12.35 -4.08
N ASN A 238 5.97 -13.32 -3.32
CA ASN A 238 6.40 -14.61 -3.88
C ASN A 238 5.23 -15.38 -4.52
N GLY A 239 4.03 -15.31 -3.93
CA GLY A 239 2.81 -15.84 -4.53
C GLY A 239 2.48 -15.16 -5.86
N LEU A 240 2.47 -13.83 -5.88
CA LEU A 240 2.24 -13.02 -7.09
C LEU A 240 3.26 -13.34 -8.20
N ARG A 241 4.54 -13.49 -7.84
CA ARG A 241 5.61 -13.85 -8.76
C ARG A 241 5.42 -15.23 -9.37
N LYS A 242 5.05 -16.23 -8.57
CA LYS A 242 4.76 -17.60 -9.05
C LYS A 242 3.58 -17.63 -10.03
N SER A 243 2.62 -16.75 -9.83
CA SER A 243 1.49 -16.55 -10.74
C SER A 243 1.77 -15.59 -11.89
N HIS A 244 3.03 -15.15 -12.08
CA HIS A 244 3.44 -14.19 -13.12
C HIS A 244 2.65 -12.87 -13.10
N ARG A 245 2.28 -12.36 -11.92
CA ARG A 245 1.62 -11.06 -11.73
C ARG A 245 2.59 -9.87 -11.79
N PHE A 246 3.43 -9.84 -12.82
CA PHE A 246 4.38 -8.76 -13.08
C PHE A 246 4.63 -8.62 -14.59
N THR A 247 5.14 -7.46 -15.00
CA THR A 247 5.55 -7.17 -16.37
C THR A 247 7.07 -7.04 -16.42
N ASP A 248 7.73 -7.92 -17.18
CA ASP A 248 9.18 -7.84 -17.39
C ASP A 248 9.52 -6.73 -18.39
N ILE A 249 9.66 -5.51 -17.89
CA ILE A 249 9.97 -4.33 -18.71
C ILE A 249 11.33 -4.46 -19.42
N ALA A 250 12.23 -5.31 -18.94
CA ALA A 250 13.52 -5.50 -19.59
C ALA A 250 13.43 -6.41 -20.83
N ASN A 251 12.50 -7.36 -20.87
CA ASN A 251 12.45 -8.39 -21.91
C ASN A 251 11.14 -8.49 -22.70
N PHE A 252 10.10 -7.72 -22.33
CA PHE A 252 8.84 -7.74 -23.06
C PHE A 252 9.00 -7.33 -24.52
N THR A 253 8.22 -7.95 -25.40
CA THR A 253 8.22 -7.63 -26.81
C THR A 253 7.19 -6.54 -27.08
N LEU A 254 7.65 -5.47 -27.69
CA LEU A 254 6.84 -4.36 -28.16
C LEU A 254 6.79 -4.36 -29.69
N LYS A 255 5.78 -3.72 -30.25
CA LYS A 255 5.72 -3.41 -31.67
C LYS A 255 5.43 -1.93 -31.82
N CYS A 256 6.30 -1.22 -32.53
CA CYS A 256 6.05 0.18 -32.86
C CYS A 256 4.85 0.27 -33.81
N GLU A 257 3.81 1.02 -33.45
CA GLU A 257 2.62 1.16 -34.29
C GLU A 257 2.84 2.05 -35.52
N GLN A 258 3.92 2.85 -35.53
CA GLN A 258 4.25 3.74 -36.65
C GLN A 258 5.00 3.01 -37.76
N CYS A 259 6.04 2.24 -37.41
CA CYS A 259 6.94 1.60 -38.37
C CYS A 259 6.85 0.06 -38.36
N ASN A 260 6.04 -0.53 -37.48
CA ASN A 260 5.87 -1.97 -37.29
C ASN A 260 7.11 -2.75 -36.83
N THR A 261 8.21 -2.07 -36.46
CA THR A 261 9.41 -2.71 -35.91
C THR A 261 9.09 -3.41 -34.59
N GLY A 262 9.53 -4.67 -34.45
CA GLY A 262 9.52 -5.39 -33.19
C GLY A 262 10.67 -4.91 -32.30
N LEU A 263 10.36 -4.60 -31.05
CA LEU A 263 11.27 -4.02 -30.07
C LEU A 263 11.32 -4.92 -28.83
N LYS A 264 12.46 -4.93 -28.13
CA LYS A 264 12.63 -5.74 -26.93
C LYS A 264 13.00 -4.88 -25.71
N GLY A 265 12.06 -4.79 -24.78
CA GLY A 265 12.21 -4.06 -23.54
C GLY A 265 12.07 -2.54 -23.70
N GLU A 266 12.00 -1.84 -22.56
CA GLU A 266 11.84 -0.39 -22.52
C GLU A 266 13.03 0.35 -23.13
N LYS A 267 14.25 -0.11 -22.87
CA LYS A 267 15.46 0.53 -23.41
C LYS A 267 15.43 0.61 -24.93
N ASP A 268 15.13 -0.50 -25.60
CA ASP A 268 15.04 -0.55 -27.06
C ASP A 268 13.90 0.33 -27.58
N ALA A 269 12.77 0.40 -26.85
CA ALA A 269 11.67 1.28 -27.19
C ALA A 269 12.00 2.77 -27.04
N GLN A 270 12.70 3.17 -25.97
CA GLN A 270 13.16 4.54 -25.74
C GLN A 270 14.20 4.96 -26.79
N ASP A 271 15.20 4.11 -27.04
CA ASP A 271 16.24 4.34 -28.04
C ASP A 271 15.60 4.46 -29.45
N HIS A 272 14.63 3.60 -29.78
CA HIS A 272 13.86 3.66 -31.03
C HIS A 272 13.03 4.94 -31.17
N ALA A 273 12.33 5.36 -30.11
CA ALA A 273 11.50 6.56 -30.12
C ALA A 273 12.35 7.83 -30.29
N ALA A 274 13.50 7.92 -29.61
CA ALA A 274 14.42 9.05 -29.72
C ALA A 274 14.94 9.25 -31.16
N VAL A 275 15.34 8.16 -31.82
CA VAL A 275 15.82 8.19 -33.21
C VAL A 275 14.69 8.54 -34.18
N SER A 276 13.50 7.95 -33.99
CA SER A 276 12.34 8.19 -34.87
C SER A 276 11.86 9.64 -34.80
N ILE A 277 11.84 10.25 -33.60
CA ILE A 277 11.52 11.68 -33.41
C ILE A 277 12.56 12.56 -34.10
N GLN A 278 13.84 12.22 -34.00
CA GLN A 278 14.92 12.99 -34.62
C GLN A 278 14.84 12.96 -36.16
N LEU A 279 14.50 11.80 -36.75
CA LEU A 279 14.27 11.65 -38.20
C LEU A 279 13.06 12.47 -38.69
N LEU A 280 11.93 12.40 -37.98
CA LEU A 280 10.72 13.17 -38.32
C LEU A 280 10.95 14.69 -38.27
N LEU A 281 11.79 15.17 -37.35
CA LEU A 281 12.16 16.59 -37.27
C LEU A 281 13.07 17.02 -38.42
N ILE A 282 14.01 16.15 -38.84
CA ILE A 282 14.88 16.40 -40.00
C ILE A 282 14.07 16.42 -41.30
N ASP A 283 13.14 15.48 -41.48
CA ASP A 283 12.28 15.42 -42.66
C ASP A 283 11.35 16.64 -42.75
N ASN A 284 10.79 17.10 -41.62
CA ASN A 284 10.01 18.34 -41.58
C ASN A 284 10.85 19.59 -41.90
N LEU A 285 12.08 19.68 -41.39
CA LEU A 285 13.00 20.78 -41.71
C LEU A 285 13.38 20.77 -43.20
N ASN A 286 13.64 19.60 -43.77
CA ASN A 286 13.94 19.46 -45.19
C ASN A 286 12.74 19.82 -46.06
N ASN A 287 11.53 19.41 -45.69
CA ASN A 287 10.30 19.77 -46.41
C ASN A 287 10.02 21.28 -46.36
N ILE A 288 10.25 21.94 -45.21
CA ILE A 288 10.13 23.39 -45.08
C ILE A 288 11.18 24.11 -45.95
N LEU A 289 12.40 23.57 -46.05
CA LEU A 289 13.45 24.13 -46.89
C LEU A 289 13.20 23.92 -48.39
N THR A 290 12.52 22.83 -48.79
CA THR A 290 12.11 22.60 -50.18
C THR A 290 10.91 23.43 -50.61
N ASP A 291 10.02 23.80 -49.70
CA ASP A 291 8.88 24.70 -49.99
C ASP A 291 9.27 26.19 -50.02
N LEU A 292 10.48 26.53 -49.57
CA LEU A 292 11.06 27.88 -49.58
C LEU A 292 12.05 28.13 -50.73
N ALA A 293 12.24 27.15 -51.63
CA ALA A 293 13.09 27.21 -52.81
C ALA A 293 12.27 27.23 -54.11
#